data_AF-A0A9E5QGJ1-F1
#
_entry.id   AF-A0A9E5QGJ1-F1
#
_cell.length_a   1.000
_cell.length_b   1.000
_cell.length_c   1.000
_cell.angle_alpha   90.00
_cell.angle_beta   90.00
_cell.angle_gamma   90.00
#
_symmetry.space_group_name_H-M   'P 1'
#
loop_
_entity.id
_entity.type
_entity.pdbx_description
1 polymer ?
#
loop_
_entity_poly.entity_id
_entity_poly.type
_entity_poly.pdbx_seq_one_letter_code
_entity_poly.pdbx_strand_id
1 'polypeptide(L)' 'WLIVTFTLVNMLNFFSVAQVLPESEPPAIDVEPDAIFTWIQQGDSMDFSIIISNTGGEDLQWNAELDSITVFNT' A
#
# COMPACT_ATOMS: atom_id res chain seq x y z
N TRP A 1 -1.63 12.39 -24.32
CA TRP A 1 -2.22 13.75 -24.41
C TRP A 1 -3.70 13.60 -24.73
N LEU A 2 -4.58 13.97 -23.80
CA LEU A 2 -6.03 13.95 -24.02
C LEU A 2 -6.41 15.20 -24.83
N ILE A 3 -7.14 15.03 -25.93
CA ILE A 3 -7.71 16.14 -26.69
C ILE A 3 -9.22 16.13 -26.45
N VAL A 4 -9.75 17.22 -25.90
CA VAL A 4 -11.20 17.41 -25.72
C VAL A 4 -11.64 18.56 -26.64
N THR A 5 -12.52 18.27 -27.59
CA THR A 5 -13.10 19.28 -28.50
C THR A 5 -14.49 19.69 -28.01
N PHE A 6 -14.71 20.99 -27.82
CA PHE A 6 -16.02 21.55 -27.44
C PHE A 6 -16.63 22.34 -28.61
N THR A 7 -17.92 22.14 -28.86
CA THR A 7 -18.69 22.95 -29.83
C THR A 7 -19.46 24.03 -29.06
N LEU A 8 -19.19 25.30 -29.37
CA LEU A 8 -19.88 26.44 -28.77
C LEU A 8 -21.34 26.52 -29.24
N VAL A 9 -22.28 26.17 -28.37
CA VAL A 9 -23.69 26.59 -28.52
C VAL A 9 -23.98 27.60 -27.43
N ASN A 10 -24.27 28.82 -27.87
CA ASN A 10 -24.52 29.96 -27.00
C ASN A 10 -25.83 29.76 -26.22
N MET A 11 -25.72 29.67 -24.89
CA MET A 11 -26.58 30.28 -23.85
C MET A 11 -26.41 29.51 -22.53
N LEU A 12 -25.67 30.11 -21.58
CA LEU A 12 -25.69 29.81 -20.14
C LEU A 12 -25.39 28.38 -19.66
N ASN A 13 -24.60 27.59 -20.40
CA ASN A 13 -24.00 26.39 -19.83
C ASN A 13 -22.66 26.77 -19.22
N PHE A 14 -22.63 26.94 -17.90
CA PHE A 14 -21.39 26.78 -17.14
C PHE A 14 -20.92 25.34 -17.38
N PHE A 15 -20.13 25.11 -18.43
CA PHE A 15 -19.35 23.90 -18.55
C PHE A 15 -18.28 23.96 -17.46
N SER A 16 -18.67 23.55 -16.26
CA SER A 16 -17.69 23.10 -15.27
C SER A 16 -17.04 21.87 -15.89
N VAL A 17 -15.87 22.05 -16.49
CA VAL A 17 -14.97 20.92 -16.74
C VAL A 17 -14.50 20.49 -15.36
N ALA A 18 -15.30 19.65 -14.70
CA ALA A 18 -14.83 18.92 -13.54
C ALA A 18 -13.75 17.98 -14.09
N GLN A 19 -12.49 18.31 -13.84
CA GLN A 19 -11.39 17.39 -14.07
C GLN A 19 -11.68 16.19 -13.17
N VAL A 20 -12.21 15.10 -13.75
CA VAL A 20 -12.37 13.83 -13.04
C VAL A 20 -10.95 13.32 -12.85
N LEU A 21 -10.32 13.71 -11.75
CA LEU A 21 -9.12 13.02 -11.30
C LEU A 21 -9.52 11.54 -11.13
N PRO A 22 -8.71 10.58 -11.61
CA PRO A 22 -8.95 9.20 -11.23
C PRO A 22 -9.01 9.17 -9.71
N GLU A 23 -10.12 8.65 -9.16
CA GLU A 23 -10.23 8.42 -7.74
C GLU A 23 -9.04 7.54 -7.35
N SER A 24 -8.13 8.10 -6.57
CA SER A 24 -6.95 7.37 -6.15
C SER A 24 -7.41 6.39 -5.08
N GLU A 25 -7.16 5.10 -5.29
CA GLU A 25 -7.49 4.10 -4.28
C GLU A 25 -6.61 4.36 -3.04
N PRO A 26 -7.19 4.35 -1.83
CA PRO A 26 -6.42 4.56 -0.61
C PRO A 26 -5.29 3.51 -0.50
N PRO A 27 -4.21 3.81 0.24
CA PRO A 27 -3.13 2.85 0.40
C PRO A 27 -3.66 1.59 1.08
N ALA A 28 -3.28 0.42 0.55
CA ALA A 28 -3.68 -0.88 1.06
C ALA A 28 -2.43 -1.72 1.30
N ILE A 29 -2.25 -2.18 2.54
CA ILE A 29 -1.09 -2.99 2.92
C ILE A 29 -1.41 -4.47 2.76
N ASP A 30 -0.49 -5.19 2.15
CA ASP A 30 -0.48 -6.65 2.07
C ASP A 30 0.87 -7.17 2.59
N VAL A 31 0.85 -8.25 3.37
CA VAL A 31 2.04 -8.76 4.09
C VAL A 31 2.11 -10.27 3.89
N GLU A 32 3.27 -10.77 3.45
CA GLU A 32 3.48 -12.21 3.25
C GLU A 32 4.88 -12.63 3.74
N PRO A 33 4.99 -13.67 4.59
CA PRO A 33 3.91 -14.43 5.20
C PRO A 33 3.27 -13.69 6.38
N ASP A 34 2.00 -13.99 6.66
CA ASP A 34 1.27 -13.50 7.85
C ASP A 34 1.90 -13.95 9.18
N ALA A 35 2.62 -15.07 9.16
CA ALA A 35 3.28 -15.63 10.35
C ALA A 35 4.54 -16.42 9.99
N ILE A 36 5.53 -16.36 10.89
CA ILE A 36 6.78 -17.12 10.80
C ILE A 36 6.80 -18.14 11.94
N PHE A 37 6.99 -19.42 11.59
CA PHE A 37 7.19 -20.49 12.56
C PHE A 37 8.51 -21.20 12.26
N THR A 38 9.39 -21.32 13.26
CA THR A 38 10.70 -21.94 13.08
C THR A 38 11.20 -22.66 14.31
N TRP A 39 12.16 -23.55 14.09
CA TRP A 39 12.96 -24.21 15.10
C TRP A 39 14.43 -23.87 14.84
N ILE A 40 15.06 -23.14 15.75
CA ILE A 40 16.48 -22.79 15.67
C ILE A 40 17.21 -23.59 16.75
N GLN A 41 18.33 -24.22 16.40
CA GLN A 41 19.14 -24.95 17.36
C GLN A 41 19.94 -23.98 18.25
N GLN A 42 20.31 -24.44 19.44
CA GLN A 42 21.10 -23.61 20.36
C GLN A 42 22.43 -23.21 19.72
N GLY A 43 22.68 -21.90 19.67
CA GLY A 43 23.90 -21.34 19.09
C GLY A 43 23.79 -20.97 17.61
N ASP A 44 22.69 -21.34 16.94
CA ASP A 44 22.45 -20.98 15.53
C ASP A 44 21.69 -19.65 15.41
N SER A 45 21.80 -19.04 14.22
CA SER A 45 21.01 -17.89 13.79
C SER A 45 20.27 -18.21 12.51
N MET A 46 19.08 -17.63 12.33
CA MET A 46 18.28 -17.78 11.12
C MET A 46 17.67 -16.43 10.73
N ASP A 47 17.72 -16.12 9.43
CA ASP A 47 17.12 -14.93 8.86
C ASP A 47 15.77 -15.26 8.21
N PHE A 48 14.80 -14.36 8.36
CA PHE A 48 13.50 -14.44 7.68
C PHE A 48 13.24 -13.17 6.88
N SER A 49 12.55 -13.34 5.76
CA SER A 49 12.08 -12.23 4.94
C SER A 49 10.57 -12.16 5.01
N ILE A 50 10.06 -10.94 5.21
CA ILE A 50 8.66 -10.60 5.10
C ILE A 50 8.55 -9.61 3.94
N ILE A 51 7.60 -9.84 3.05
CA ILE A 51 7.29 -8.98 1.91
C ILE A 51 6.14 -8.08 2.33
N ILE A 52 6.35 -6.77 2.22
CA ILE A 52 5.30 -5.75 2.39
C ILE A 52 5.01 -5.15 1.03
N SER A 53 3.77 -5.23 0.59
CA SER A 53 3.31 -4.70 -0.70
C SER A 53 2.24 -3.62 -0.49
N ASN A 54 2.34 -2.54 -1.27
CA ASN A 54 1.26 -1.57 -1.40
C ASN A 54 0.38 -1.98 -2.58
N THR A 55 -0.84 -2.41 -2.30
CA THR A 55 -1.83 -2.81 -3.31
C THR A 55 -2.84 -1.71 -3.64
N GLY A 56 -2.73 -0.55 -2.99
CA GLY A 56 -3.53 0.64 -3.26
C GLY A 56 -2.93 1.57 -4.33
N GLY A 57 -3.60 2.70 -4.56
CA GLY A 57 -3.21 3.69 -5.58
C GLY A 57 -2.37 4.86 -5.06
N GLU A 58 -2.45 5.16 -3.76
CA GLU A 58 -1.66 6.19 -3.08
C GLU A 58 -0.41 5.61 -2.41
N ASP A 59 0.55 6.47 -2.03
CA ASP A 59 1.79 6.05 -1.35
C ASP A 59 1.51 5.47 0.06
N LEU A 60 1.96 4.24 0.30
CA LEU A 60 1.88 3.60 1.62
C LEU A 60 3.00 4.10 2.56
N GLN A 61 2.62 4.69 3.69
CA GLN A 61 3.52 4.95 4.82
C GLN A 61 3.37 3.82 5.85
N TRP A 62 4.47 3.16 6.22
CA TRP A 62 4.45 2.01 7.11
C TRP A 62 5.58 2.06 8.15
N ASN A 63 5.38 1.36 9.27
CA ASN A 63 6.37 1.14 10.32
C ASN A 63 6.26 -0.31 10.80
N ALA A 64 7.36 -0.88 11.27
CA ALA A 64 7.38 -2.22 11.84
C ALA A 64 8.02 -2.18 13.23
N GLU A 65 7.37 -2.83 14.19
CA GLU A 65 7.82 -2.90 15.57
C GLU A 65 7.80 -4.35 16.05
N LEU A 66 8.75 -4.69 16.91
CA LEU A 66 8.77 -5.98 17.57
C LEU A 66 8.06 -5.84 18.91
N ASP A 67 6.91 -6.50 19.06
CA ASP A 67 6.08 -6.40 20.27
C ASP A 67 6.74 -7.12 21.46
N SER A 68 7.11 -8.39 21.29
CA SER A 68 7.74 -9.14 22.36
C SER A 68 8.72 -10.21 21.85
N ILE A 69 9.78 -10.42 22.62
CA ILE A 69 10.67 -11.57 22.49
C ILE A 69 10.48 -12.41 23.75
N THR A 70 10.04 -13.65 23.58
CA THR A 70 10.04 -14.62 24.68
C THR A 70 11.26 -15.53 24.53
N VAL A 71 12.23 -15.42 25.45
CA VAL A 71 13.41 -16.29 25.51
C VAL A 71 13.21 -17.32 26.60
N PHE A 72 13.18 -18.61 26.24
CA PHE A 72 13.20 -19.70 27.21
C PHE A 72 14.65 -20.07 27.51
N ASN A 73 15.14 -19.73 28.70
CA ASN A 73 16.42 -20.22 29.19
C ASN A 73 16.23 -21.59 29.83
N THR A 74 16.98 -22.59 29.35
CA THR A 74 17.06 -23.93 29.94
C THR A 74 18.21 -24.02 30.92
#